data_AF-A0A813FPS9-F1
#
_entry.id   AF-A0A813FPS9-F1
#
_cell.length_a   1.000
_cell.length_b   1.000
_cell.length_c   1.000
_cell.angle_alpha   90.00
_cell.angle_beta   90.00
_cell.angle_gamma   90.00
#
_symmetry.space_group_name_H-M   'P 1'
#
loop_
_entity.id
_entity.type
_entity.pdbx_description
1 polymer ?
#
loop_
_entity_poly.entity_id
_entity_poly.type
_entity_poly.pdbx_seq_one_letter_code
_entity_poly.pdbx_strand_id
1 'polypeptide(L)'
;GSAAARFMAQEAAKLDADFDEYFGKEKPEDAKDAEAAKAPSSNHLLRPPAPLFQAPAPPQAEAKRRRLAMQLSDGGQRRGSSSPSLGPGSPIPQLWNDPEVVEYWSLEHLSKDSPIHFATMEIRRFLQDWDSASKDPFWHRKSGKPVLSVLVCRSEDGLLTTFRGMNTEVSLPAGSFCAERAAITRAATDFSRAGDIVAVAVVDPVGKSNPLWPCEV
;
A
#
# COMPACT_ATOMS: atom_id res chain seq x y z
N GLY A 1 -23.58 -18.60 -28.65
CA GLY A 1 -23.13 -17.83 -27.47
C GLY A 1 -23.63 -18.52 -26.22
N SER A 2 -22.70 -18.99 -25.37
CA SER A 2 -22.99 -19.80 -24.18
C SER A 2 -23.88 -19.05 -23.17
N ALA A 3 -24.82 -19.75 -22.54
CA ALA A 3 -25.72 -19.21 -21.52
C ALA A 3 -24.97 -18.54 -20.35
N ALA A 4 -23.75 -19.00 -20.04
CA ALA A 4 -22.90 -18.41 -19.02
C ALA A 4 -22.47 -16.96 -19.35
N ALA A 5 -22.27 -16.64 -20.63
CA ALA A 5 -21.90 -15.28 -21.06
C ALA A 5 -23.07 -14.30 -20.93
N ARG A 6 -24.32 -14.78 -21.04
CA ARG A 6 -25.52 -13.96 -20.84
C ARG A 6 -25.79 -13.68 -19.37
N PHE A 7 -25.50 -14.63 -18.48
CA PHE A 7 -25.65 -14.44 -17.04
C PHE A 7 -24.65 -13.41 -16.49
N MET A 8 -23.36 -13.54 -16.85
CA MET A 8 -22.33 -12.58 -16.45
C MET A 8 -22.60 -11.16 -16.98
N ALA A 9 -23.13 -11.03 -18.20
CA ALA A 9 -23.49 -9.72 -18.75
C ALA A 9 -24.69 -9.06 -18.05
N GLN A 10 -25.66 -9.85 -17.58
CA GLN A 10 -26.81 -9.36 -16.82
C GLN A 10 -26.44 -8.95 -15.40
N GLU A 11 -25.42 -9.58 -14.81
CA GLU A 11 -24.95 -9.25 -13.46
C GLU A 11 -24.06 -7.99 -13.44
N ALA A 12 -23.23 -7.81 -14.48
CA ALA A 12 -22.47 -6.57 -14.68
C ALA A 12 -23.39 -5.35 -14.92
N ALA A 13 -24.46 -5.50 -15.71
CA ALA A 13 -25.40 -4.41 -15.98
C ALA A 13 -26.25 -4.00 -14.76
N LYS A 14 -26.43 -4.89 -13.78
CA LYS A 14 -27.10 -4.56 -12.51
C LYS A 14 -26.20 -3.74 -11.59
N LEU A 15 -24.89 -4.01 -11.58
CA LEU A 15 -23.93 -3.28 -10.76
C LEU A 15 -23.75 -1.82 -11.20
N ASP A 16 -23.90 -1.51 -12.49
CA ASP A 16 -23.81 -0.13 -12.99
C ASP A 16 -25.07 0.68 -12.68
N ALA A 17 -26.26 0.05 -12.60
CA ALA A 17 -27.52 0.75 -12.31
C ALA A 17 -27.65 1.16 -10.83
N ASP A 18 -27.09 0.38 -9.90
CA ASP A 18 -27.08 0.71 -8.47
C ASP A 18 -26.05 1.81 -8.12
N PHE A 19 -25.08 2.08 -9.00
CA PHE A 19 -24.05 3.09 -8.79
C PHE A 19 -24.59 4.53 -8.88
N ASP A 20 -25.52 4.79 -9.82
CA ASP A 20 -26.11 6.12 -9.99
C ASP A 20 -27.13 6.48 -8.89
N GLU A 21 -27.70 5.49 -8.20
CA GLU A 21 -28.62 5.72 -7.07
C GLU A 21 -27.88 6.14 -5.78
N TYR A 22 -26.60 5.78 -5.63
CA TYR A 22 -25.85 6.02 -4.39
C TYR A 22 -25.23 7.42 -4.29
N PHE A 23 -25.01 8.12 -5.40
CA PHE A 23 -24.43 9.48 -5.41
C PHE A 23 -25.48 10.62 -5.42
N GLY A 24 -26.77 10.31 -5.25
CA GLY A 24 -27.86 11.27 -5.38
C GLY A 24 -28.76 11.44 -4.16
N LYS A 25 -28.39 12.36 -3.26
CA LYS A 25 -29.19 13.22 -2.35
C LYS A 25 -28.70 13.19 -0.90
N GLU A 26 -27.90 14.18 -0.54
CA GLU A 26 -27.70 14.60 0.85
C GLU A 26 -29.06 14.85 1.51
N LYS A 27 -29.32 14.20 2.65
CA LYS A 27 -30.38 14.58 3.57
C LYS A 27 -29.74 15.27 4.79
N PRO A 28 -30.26 16.44 5.20
CA PRO A 28 -29.81 17.10 6.41
C PRO A 28 -30.46 16.50 7.66
N GLU A 29 -29.68 16.49 8.73
CA GLU A 29 -30.03 16.67 10.14
C GLU A 29 -31.18 15.84 10.73
N ASP A 30 -30.84 15.06 11.77
CA ASP A 30 -31.58 15.17 13.04
C ASP A 30 -30.71 14.74 14.23
N ALA A 31 -30.89 15.51 15.29
CA ALA A 31 -30.07 15.54 16.49
C ALA A 31 -30.64 14.66 17.62
N LYS A 32 -29.79 14.50 18.63
CA LYS A 32 -30.09 14.48 20.08
C LYS A 32 -30.42 13.17 20.80
N ASP A 33 -29.62 13.03 21.87
CA ASP A 33 -29.93 12.57 23.23
C ASP A 33 -29.66 11.12 23.65
N ALA A 34 -29.22 11.08 24.92
CA ALA A 34 -29.17 9.99 25.89
C ALA A 34 -27.94 9.06 25.87
N GLU A 35 -27.35 8.62 26.98
CA GLU A 35 -27.45 8.95 28.41
C GLU A 35 -26.33 8.15 29.11
N ALA A 36 -25.91 8.65 30.27
CA ALA A 36 -24.83 8.12 31.08
C ALA A 36 -25.01 6.65 31.53
N ALA A 37 -23.97 5.84 31.40
CA ALA A 37 -23.87 4.55 32.07
C ALA A 37 -22.43 4.21 32.55
N LYS A 38 -22.21 4.54 33.83
CA LYS A 38 -21.67 3.66 34.88
C LYS A 38 -20.31 2.98 34.63
N ALA A 39 -19.27 3.55 35.25
CA ALA A 39 -17.94 2.95 35.41
C ALA A 39 -17.97 1.67 36.28
N PRO A 40 -17.32 0.57 35.86
CA PRO A 40 -17.03 -0.54 36.76
C PRO A 40 -15.71 -0.34 37.53
N SER A 41 -15.86 -0.56 38.83
CA SER A 41 -14.87 -0.67 39.90
C SER A 41 -13.60 -1.46 39.53
N SER A 42 -12.45 -0.86 39.85
CA SER A 42 -11.12 -1.44 39.78
C SER A 42 -10.87 -2.43 40.92
N ASN A 43 -10.92 -3.74 40.63
CA ASN A 43 -10.30 -4.76 41.49
C ASN A 43 -8.95 -5.16 40.90
N HIS A 44 -7.91 -4.44 41.30
CA HIS A 44 -6.52 -4.80 41.09
C HIS A 44 -6.16 -5.99 42.00
N LEU A 45 -6.28 -7.21 41.47
CA LEU A 45 -5.61 -8.37 42.04
C LEU A 45 -4.15 -8.36 41.59
N LEU A 46 -3.26 -8.24 42.58
CA LEU A 46 -1.81 -8.29 42.45
C LEU A 46 -1.37 -9.62 41.85
N ARG A 47 -0.93 -9.58 40.58
CA ARG A 47 -0.23 -10.69 39.94
C ARG A 47 1.22 -10.69 40.44
N PRO A 48 1.78 -11.83 40.88
CA PRO A 48 3.18 -11.90 41.27
C PRO A 48 4.09 -11.62 40.06
N PRO A 49 5.26 -11.00 40.26
CA PRO A 49 6.19 -10.69 39.17
C PRO A 49 6.66 -11.99 38.50
N ALA A 50 6.65 -11.99 37.17
CA ALA A 50 7.25 -13.05 36.38
C ALA A 50 8.77 -13.10 36.64
N PRO A 51 9.40 -14.29 36.62
CA PRO A 51 10.85 -14.40 36.75
C PRO A 51 11.54 -13.67 35.60
N LEU A 52 12.56 -12.87 35.96
CA LEU A 52 13.46 -12.21 35.02
C LEU A 52 14.10 -13.26 34.11
N PHE A 53 13.70 -13.30 32.85
CA PHE A 53 14.45 -13.97 31.80
C PHE A 53 15.80 -13.26 31.65
N GLN A 54 16.87 -13.89 32.15
CA GLN A 54 18.22 -13.49 31.78
C GLN A 54 18.41 -13.75 30.29
N ALA A 55 18.64 -12.68 29.53
CA ALA A 55 19.05 -12.81 28.14
C ALA A 55 20.38 -13.60 28.10
N PRO A 56 20.51 -14.64 27.26
CA PRO A 56 21.78 -15.30 27.07
C PRO A 56 22.81 -14.30 26.53
N ALA A 57 24.03 -14.37 27.07
CA ALA A 57 25.14 -13.52 26.64
C ALA A 57 25.31 -13.58 25.11
N PRO A 58 25.62 -12.45 24.45
CA PRO A 58 25.80 -12.44 23.01
C PRO A 58 26.93 -13.42 22.62
N PRO A 59 26.73 -14.26 21.59
CA PRO A 59 27.77 -15.15 21.10
C PRO A 59 28.98 -14.33 20.65
N GLN A 60 30.18 -14.89 20.82
CA GLN A 60 31.50 -14.30 20.54
C GLN A 60 31.77 -13.86 19.07
N ALA A 61 30.72 -13.70 18.26
CA ALA A 61 30.78 -13.24 16.87
C ALA A 61 31.23 -11.78 16.73
N GLU A 62 31.18 -10.97 17.78
CA GLU A 62 31.59 -9.55 17.75
C GLU A 62 33.12 -9.35 17.69
N ALA A 63 33.92 -10.31 18.18
CA ALA A 63 35.37 -10.24 18.09
C ALA A 63 35.91 -10.47 16.66
N LYS A 64 35.17 -11.20 15.81
CA LYS A 64 35.56 -11.46 14.41
C LYS A 64 35.29 -10.27 13.49
N ARG A 65 34.27 -9.44 13.78
CA ARG A 65 33.97 -8.24 12.96
C ARG A 65 35.01 -7.14 13.11
N ARG A 66 35.63 -6.99 14.29
CA ARG A 66 36.72 -6.02 14.49
C ARG A 66 38.02 -6.38 13.78
N ARG A 67 38.29 -7.67 13.53
CA ARG A 67 39.51 -8.11 12.84
C ARG A 67 39.46 -7.92 11.32
N LEU A 68 38.26 -7.91 10.73
CA LEU A 68 38.08 -7.62 9.30
C LEU A 68 38.17 -6.11 8.98
N ALA A 69 37.86 -5.25 9.95
CA ALA A 69 37.91 -3.79 9.78
C ALA A 69 39.33 -3.19 9.79
N MET A 70 40.35 -3.93 10.26
CA MET A 70 41.75 -3.48 10.27
C MET A 70 42.59 -3.99 9.09
N GLN A 71 42.04 -4.80 8.18
CA GLN A 71 42.78 -5.32 7.01
C GLN A 71 42.45 -4.62 5.69
N LEU A 72 41.63 -3.56 5.71
CA LEU A 72 41.28 -2.78 4.50
C LEU A 72 41.98 -1.42 4.44
N SER A 73 42.98 -1.17 5.28
CA SER A 73 43.69 0.12 5.35
C SER A 73 45.04 0.14 4.64
N ASP A 74 45.36 -0.83 3.78
CA ASP A 74 46.67 -0.84 3.12
C ASP A 74 46.59 -1.05 1.59
N GLY A 75 47.21 -0.10 0.89
CA GLY A 75 47.75 -0.28 -0.46
C GLY A 75 46.77 -0.52 -1.62
N GLY A 76 46.17 0.55 -2.15
CA GLY A 76 45.48 0.49 -3.45
C GLY A 76 45.32 1.84 -4.10
N GLN A 77 46.26 2.21 -4.97
CA GLN A 77 46.21 3.39 -5.83
C GLN A 77 44.81 3.61 -6.42
N ARG A 78 44.20 4.74 -6.06
CA ARG A 78 42.98 5.26 -6.65
C ARG A 78 43.20 5.50 -8.16
N ARG A 79 42.77 4.55 -9.00
CA ARG A 79 42.38 4.91 -10.36
C ARG A 79 41.12 5.76 -10.22
N GLY A 80 41.23 7.02 -10.66
CA GLY A 80 40.15 7.99 -10.59
C GLY A 80 38.89 7.44 -11.24
N SER A 81 37.85 7.23 -10.44
CA SER A 81 36.50 7.17 -10.94
C SER A 81 36.16 8.57 -11.44
N SER A 82 36.25 8.78 -12.76
CA SER A 82 35.60 9.92 -13.39
C SER A 82 34.11 9.78 -13.15
N SER A 83 33.61 10.43 -12.10
CA SER A 83 32.20 10.79 -12.01
C SER A 83 31.85 11.45 -13.35
N PRO A 84 30.82 11.00 -14.06
CA PRO A 84 30.37 11.70 -15.26
C PRO A 84 29.95 13.10 -14.80
N SER A 85 30.80 14.09 -15.05
CA SER A 85 30.41 15.48 -14.91
C SER A 85 29.34 15.69 -15.96
N LEU A 86 28.10 15.83 -15.51
CA LEU A 86 27.03 16.40 -16.33
C LEU A 86 27.56 17.78 -16.75
N GLY A 87 28.04 17.86 -17.99
CA GLY A 87 28.49 19.11 -18.55
C GLY A 87 27.34 20.12 -18.51
N PRO A 88 27.63 21.43 -18.37
CA PRO A 88 26.63 22.50 -18.32
C PRO A 88 25.83 22.69 -19.63
N GLY A 89 25.72 21.67 -20.47
CA GLY A 89 25.03 21.70 -21.76
C GLY A 89 24.36 20.38 -22.14
N SER A 90 24.24 19.39 -21.23
CA SER A 90 23.35 18.26 -21.49
C SER A 90 21.91 18.76 -21.38
N PRO A 91 21.11 18.72 -22.46
CA PRO A 91 19.71 19.07 -22.37
C PRO A 91 19.07 18.12 -21.36
N ILE A 92 18.57 18.69 -20.25
CA ILE A 92 17.60 18.00 -19.41
C ILE A 92 16.51 17.55 -20.39
N PRO A 93 16.20 16.25 -20.49
CA PRO A 93 15.09 15.81 -21.33
C PRO A 93 13.88 16.66 -20.93
N GLN A 94 13.37 17.47 -21.85
CA GLN A 94 12.18 18.30 -21.65
C GLN A 94 10.92 17.40 -21.60
N LEU A 95 10.98 16.30 -20.86
CA LEU A 95 9.89 15.34 -20.71
C LEU A 95 8.73 15.92 -19.88
N TRP A 96 8.92 17.10 -19.28
CA TRP A 96 8.02 17.66 -18.27
C TRP A 96 7.39 19.01 -18.69
N ASN A 97 7.76 19.55 -19.85
CA ASN A 97 7.32 20.87 -20.30
C ASN A 97 6.33 20.84 -21.47
N ASP A 98 5.98 19.66 -21.98
CA ASP A 98 4.86 19.58 -22.88
C ASP A 98 3.57 19.59 -22.03
N PRO A 99 2.66 20.57 -22.19
CA PRO A 99 1.30 20.47 -21.68
C PRO A 99 0.49 19.45 -22.51
N GLU A 100 1.14 18.41 -23.02
CA GLU A 100 0.50 17.20 -23.52
C GLU A 100 -0.32 16.67 -22.36
N VAL A 101 -1.62 16.98 -22.47
CA VAL A 101 -2.75 16.25 -21.92
C VAL A 101 -2.24 14.90 -21.42
N VAL A 102 -2.08 14.76 -20.10
CA VAL A 102 -2.03 13.44 -19.48
C VAL A 102 -3.32 12.80 -19.95
N GLU A 103 -3.24 11.98 -21.01
CA GLU A 103 -4.39 11.38 -21.65
C GLU A 103 -4.92 10.40 -20.62
N TYR A 104 -5.85 10.89 -19.79
CA TYR A 104 -6.51 10.09 -18.79
C TYR A 104 -7.25 9.00 -19.53
N TRP A 105 -6.65 7.81 -19.59
CA TRP A 105 -7.28 6.66 -20.20
C TRP A 105 -8.48 6.28 -19.34
N SER A 106 -9.68 6.27 -19.93
CA SER A 106 -10.80 5.59 -19.30
C SER A 106 -10.57 4.07 -19.37
N LEU A 107 -11.24 3.32 -18.49
CA LEU A 107 -11.17 1.85 -18.51
C LEU A 107 -11.50 1.22 -19.87
N GLU A 108 -12.31 1.89 -20.67
CA GLU A 108 -12.73 1.44 -22.00
C GLU A 108 -11.58 1.42 -23.01
N HIS A 109 -10.54 2.23 -22.78
CA HIS A 109 -9.34 2.29 -23.61
C HIS A 109 -8.31 1.23 -23.25
N LEU A 110 -8.48 0.53 -22.11
CA LEU A 110 -7.57 -0.51 -21.67
C LEU A 110 -8.03 -1.88 -22.18
N SER A 111 -7.08 -2.68 -22.67
CA SER A 111 -7.34 -4.10 -22.92
C SER A 111 -7.78 -4.78 -21.62
N LYS A 112 -8.81 -5.64 -21.71
CA LYS A 112 -9.32 -6.40 -20.56
C LYS A 112 -8.26 -7.30 -19.92
N ASP A 113 -7.29 -7.73 -20.72
CA ASP A 113 -6.16 -8.58 -20.29
C ASP A 113 -4.96 -7.75 -19.77
N SER A 114 -5.07 -6.42 -19.78
CA SER A 114 -4.02 -5.53 -19.26
C SER A 114 -3.91 -5.67 -17.74
N PRO A 115 -2.69 -5.77 -17.18
CA PRO A 115 -2.48 -5.69 -15.74
C PRO A 115 -3.05 -4.42 -15.10
N ILE A 116 -3.11 -3.30 -15.84
CA ILE A 116 -3.70 -2.04 -15.36
C ILE A 116 -5.22 -2.17 -15.20
N HIS A 117 -5.89 -2.77 -16.19
CA HIS A 117 -7.33 -3.04 -16.11
C HIS A 117 -7.63 -3.98 -14.93
N PHE A 118 -6.82 -5.04 -14.77
CA PHE A 118 -6.93 -5.98 -13.66
C PHE A 118 -6.74 -5.29 -12.29
N ALA A 119 -5.70 -4.47 -12.14
CA ALA A 119 -5.44 -3.69 -10.93
C ALA A 119 -6.60 -2.71 -10.60
N THR A 120 -7.15 -2.07 -11.63
CA THR A 120 -8.25 -1.11 -11.47
C THR A 120 -9.55 -1.79 -11.03
N MET A 121 -9.85 -2.97 -11.58
CA MET A 121 -11.01 -3.75 -11.14
C MET A 121 -10.84 -4.26 -9.71
N GLU A 122 -9.63 -4.69 -9.34
CA GLU A 122 -9.37 -5.19 -8.00
C GLU A 122 -9.35 -4.08 -6.93
N ILE A 123 -8.83 -2.89 -7.23
CA ILE A 123 -8.90 -1.77 -6.27
C ILE A 123 -10.34 -1.30 -6.05
N ARG A 124 -11.21 -1.38 -7.08
CA ARG A 124 -12.66 -1.11 -6.92
C ARG A 124 -13.34 -2.11 -5.99
N ARG A 125 -13.03 -3.40 -6.12
CA ARG A 125 -13.53 -4.42 -5.19
C ARG A 125 -13.01 -4.16 -3.78
N PHE A 126 -11.73 -3.84 -3.64
CA PHE A 126 -11.15 -3.54 -2.34
C PHE A 126 -11.79 -2.30 -1.70
N LEU A 127 -12.15 -1.28 -2.48
CA LEU A 127 -12.91 -0.13 -1.99
C LEU A 127 -14.28 -0.53 -1.42
N GLN A 128 -15.03 -1.40 -2.12
CA GLN A 128 -16.32 -1.90 -1.65
C GLN A 128 -16.19 -2.73 -0.36
N ASP A 129 -15.19 -3.61 -0.31
CA ASP A 129 -14.88 -4.40 0.88
C ASP A 129 -14.47 -3.50 2.05
N TRP A 130 -13.68 -2.46 1.78
CA TRP A 130 -13.27 -1.49 2.78
C TRP A 130 -14.47 -0.70 3.32
N ASP A 131 -15.38 -0.24 2.45
CA ASP A 131 -16.56 0.52 2.83
C ASP A 131 -17.49 -0.28 3.76
N SER A 132 -17.73 -1.54 3.40
CA SER A 132 -18.58 -2.46 4.17
C SER A 132 -17.97 -2.99 5.48
N ALA A 133 -16.64 -2.95 5.63
CA ALA A 133 -15.96 -3.45 6.82
C ALA A 133 -16.01 -2.48 8.01
N SER A 134 -16.07 -3.02 9.24
CA SER A 134 -15.84 -2.24 10.47
C SER A 134 -14.38 -1.82 10.57
N LYS A 135 -14.12 -0.54 10.85
CA LYS A 135 -12.77 0.05 10.85
C LYS A 135 -12.31 0.31 12.28
N ASP A 136 -11.14 -0.21 12.64
CA ASP A 136 -10.51 0.09 13.93
C ASP A 136 -9.76 1.44 13.81
N PRO A 137 -10.16 2.48 14.57
CA PRO A 137 -9.56 3.82 14.48
C PRO A 137 -8.08 3.84 14.89
N PHE A 138 -7.60 2.80 15.59
CA PHE A 138 -6.20 2.70 16.01
C PHE A 138 -5.22 2.76 14.83
N TRP A 139 -5.55 2.14 13.70
CA TRP A 139 -4.65 2.00 12.54
C TRP A 139 -4.43 3.31 11.76
N HIS A 140 -5.33 4.29 11.92
CA HIS A 140 -5.28 5.60 11.26
C HIS A 140 -5.38 6.76 12.25
N ARG A 141 -4.96 6.56 13.50
CA ARG A 141 -5.18 7.52 14.59
C ARG A 141 -4.45 8.86 14.47
N LYS A 142 -3.38 8.95 13.68
CA LYS A 142 -2.54 10.16 13.55
C LYS A 142 -3.10 11.09 12.48
N SER A 143 -3.35 10.61 11.26
CA SER A 143 -3.87 11.45 10.17
C SER A 143 -5.37 11.32 9.94
N GLY A 144 -5.97 10.19 10.34
CA GLY A 144 -7.35 9.83 10.00
C GLY A 144 -7.54 9.50 8.53
N LYS A 145 -6.46 9.36 7.73
CA LYS A 145 -6.52 9.18 6.28
C LYS A 145 -6.13 7.76 5.88
N PRO A 146 -7.12 6.87 5.61
CA PRO A 146 -6.84 5.58 5.00
C PRO A 146 -6.37 5.77 3.55
N VAL A 147 -5.46 4.90 3.11
CA VAL A 147 -5.03 4.76 1.72
C VAL A 147 -5.00 3.27 1.43
N LEU A 148 -5.59 2.88 0.30
CA LEU A 148 -5.62 1.49 -0.16
C LEU A 148 -4.69 1.32 -1.35
N SER A 149 -4.06 0.15 -1.44
CA SER A 149 -3.24 -0.24 -2.57
C SER A 149 -3.49 -1.68 -2.97
N VAL A 150 -3.41 -1.93 -4.28
CA VAL A 150 -3.37 -3.27 -4.88
C VAL A 150 -2.10 -3.37 -5.71
N LEU A 151 -1.30 -4.39 -5.42
CA LEU A 151 -0.14 -4.80 -6.21
C LEU A 151 -0.54 -5.98 -7.10
N VAL A 152 -0.20 -5.95 -8.37
CA VAL A 152 -0.41 -7.07 -9.30
C VAL A 152 0.93 -7.70 -9.65
N CYS A 153 1.04 -9.01 -9.45
CA CYS A 153 2.17 -9.81 -9.87
C CYS A 153 1.77 -10.75 -11.01
N ARG A 154 2.71 -11.10 -11.87
CA ARG A 154 2.57 -12.13 -12.90
C ARG A 154 3.35 -13.37 -12.49
N SER A 155 2.64 -14.47 -12.29
CA SER A 155 3.25 -15.77 -12.02
C SER A 155 4.03 -16.33 -13.22
N GLU A 156 4.85 -17.35 -12.99
CA GLU A 156 5.59 -18.05 -14.06
C GLU A 156 4.65 -18.65 -15.13
N ASP A 157 3.43 -19.04 -14.75
CA ASP A 157 2.38 -19.53 -15.66
C ASP A 157 1.66 -18.41 -16.43
N GLY A 158 2.05 -17.15 -16.24
CA GLY A 158 1.45 -15.98 -16.86
C GLY A 158 0.17 -15.48 -16.20
N LEU A 159 -0.31 -16.15 -15.16
CA LEU A 159 -1.51 -15.74 -14.41
C LEU A 159 -1.21 -14.51 -13.55
N LEU A 160 -2.18 -13.59 -13.48
CA LEU A 160 -2.12 -12.41 -12.63
C LEU A 160 -2.64 -12.72 -11.22
N THR A 161 -1.88 -12.33 -10.21
CA THR A 161 -2.25 -12.41 -8.79
C THR A 161 -2.21 -11.02 -8.17
N THR A 162 -3.03 -10.80 -7.15
CA THR A 162 -3.15 -9.49 -6.49
C THR A 162 -2.88 -9.55 -5.01
N PHE A 163 -2.22 -8.52 -4.49
CA PHE A 163 -1.96 -8.34 -3.07
C PHE A 163 -2.47 -6.98 -2.61
N ARG A 164 -3.33 -6.99 -1.59
CA ARG A 164 -3.92 -5.78 -1.02
C ARG A 164 -3.06 -5.23 0.11
N GLY A 165 -2.99 -3.91 0.20
CA GLY A 165 -2.30 -3.20 1.26
C GLY A 165 -3.09 -1.97 1.71
N MET A 166 -3.03 -1.66 3.00
CA MET A 166 -3.59 -0.44 3.57
C MET A 166 -2.52 0.21 4.44
N ASN A 167 -2.45 1.53 4.42
CA ASN A 167 -1.52 2.26 5.29
C ASN A 167 -1.84 2.00 6.78
N THR A 168 -0.81 1.99 7.61
CA THR A 168 -0.96 1.83 9.07
C THR A 168 -0.05 2.80 9.82
N GLU A 169 -0.57 3.43 10.87
CA GLU A 169 0.09 4.51 11.59
C GLU A 169 0.57 4.06 12.96
N VAL A 170 1.61 3.22 12.96
CA VAL A 170 2.22 2.74 14.19
C VAL A 170 3.08 3.84 14.82
N SER A 171 2.97 4.06 16.15
CA SER A 171 3.79 5.05 16.89
C SER A 171 5.15 4.49 17.32
N LEU A 172 5.65 3.48 16.63
CA LEU A 172 6.94 2.86 16.91
C LEU A 172 8.06 3.63 16.18
N PRO A 173 9.34 3.48 16.60
CA PRO A 173 10.47 4.13 15.93
C PRO A 173 10.58 3.81 14.43
N ALA A 174 9.95 2.73 13.96
CA ALA A 174 9.89 2.34 12.55
C ALA A 174 8.95 3.22 11.69
N GLY A 175 8.11 4.06 12.30
CA GLY A 175 7.20 4.97 11.59
C GLY A 175 5.93 4.32 11.04
N SER A 176 5.22 5.08 10.20
CA SER A 176 4.00 4.62 9.51
C SER A 176 4.35 3.87 8.23
N PHE A 177 3.53 2.88 7.87
CA PHE A 177 3.66 2.13 6.61
C PHE A 177 2.72 2.74 5.55
N CYS A 178 3.27 3.07 4.37
CA CYS A 178 2.45 3.45 3.20
C CYS A 178 1.70 2.21 2.68
N ALA A 179 0.57 2.41 1.99
CA ALA A 179 -0.30 1.31 1.54
C ALA A 179 0.40 0.39 0.53
N GLU A 180 1.20 0.98 -0.35
CA GLU A 180 2.01 0.32 -1.36
C GLU A 180 3.04 -0.61 -0.71
N ARG A 181 3.74 -0.11 0.33
CA ARG A 181 4.70 -0.90 1.11
C ARG A 181 4.03 -2.07 1.82
N ALA A 182 2.80 -1.89 2.30
CA ALA A 182 2.02 -3.00 2.87
C ALA A 182 1.70 -4.07 1.81
N ALA A 183 1.26 -3.67 0.62
CA ALA A 183 0.97 -4.60 -0.49
C ALA A 183 2.22 -5.35 -0.97
N ILE A 184 3.35 -4.65 -1.11
CA ILE A 184 4.64 -5.24 -1.48
C ILE A 184 5.13 -6.21 -0.41
N THR A 185 5.04 -5.84 0.87
CA THR A 185 5.43 -6.72 1.98
C THR A 185 4.58 -7.99 1.99
N ARG A 186 3.27 -7.86 1.70
CA ARG A 186 2.37 -9.01 1.58
C ARG A 186 2.81 -9.93 0.44
N ALA A 187 3.06 -9.39 -0.75
CA ALA A 187 3.51 -10.15 -1.90
C ALA A 187 4.86 -10.86 -1.66
N ALA A 188 5.80 -10.16 -1.01
CA ALA A 188 7.10 -10.73 -0.64
C ALA A 188 6.97 -11.87 0.37
N THR A 189 6.02 -11.78 1.32
CA THR A 189 5.71 -12.85 2.29
C THR A 189 5.11 -14.07 1.59
N ASP A 190 4.39 -13.86 0.49
CA ASP A 190 3.88 -14.92 -0.38
C ASP A 190 4.90 -15.32 -1.48
N PHE A 191 6.19 -15.00 -1.29
CA PHE A 191 7.35 -15.35 -2.14
C PHE A 191 7.28 -14.88 -3.60
N SER A 192 6.50 -13.83 -3.90
CA SER A 192 6.54 -13.19 -5.22
C SER A 192 7.87 -12.46 -5.46
N ARG A 193 8.46 -12.57 -6.65
CA ARG A 193 9.70 -11.85 -6.96
C ARG A 193 9.37 -10.40 -7.30
N ALA A 194 10.29 -9.49 -6.99
CA ALA A 194 10.12 -8.08 -7.35
C ALA A 194 9.97 -7.88 -8.87
N GLY A 195 10.66 -8.69 -9.68
CA GLY A 195 10.56 -8.65 -11.16
C GLY A 195 9.22 -9.14 -11.70
N ASP A 196 8.38 -9.76 -10.88
CA ASP A 196 7.06 -10.26 -11.27
C ASP A 196 5.99 -9.17 -11.13
N ILE A 197 6.30 -8.05 -10.47
CA ILE A 197 5.37 -6.94 -10.27
C ILE A 197 5.13 -6.23 -11.61
N VAL A 198 3.87 -6.17 -12.03
CA VAL A 198 3.47 -5.62 -13.35
C VAL A 198 2.56 -4.40 -13.26
N ALA A 199 1.89 -4.18 -12.13
CA ALA A 199 1.08 -2.98 -11.88
C ALA A 199 0.89 -2.70 -10.39
N VAL A 200 0.65 -1.43 -10.05
CA VAL A 200 0.20 -0.97 -8.73
C VAL A 200 -0.97 -0.03 -8.94
N ALA A 201 -2.04 -0.21 -8.18
CA ALA A 201 -3.13 0.76 -8.06
C ALA A 201 -3.16 1.29 -6.62
N VAL A 202 -3.42 2.59 -6.45
CA VAL A 202 -3.50 3.27 -5.16
C VAL A 202 -4.70 4.21 -5.17
N VAL A 203 -5.42 4.28 -4.05
CA VAL A 203 -6.60 5.14 -3.92
C VAL A 203 -6.79 5.64 -2.50
N ASP A 204 -7.18 6.91 -2.37
CA ASP A 204 -7.83 7.46 -1.19
C ASP A 204 -9.32 7.06 -1.25
N PRO A 205 -9.81 6.17 -0.37
CA PRO A 205 -11.20 5.71 -0.41
C PRO A 205 -12.20 6.82 -0.11
N VAL A 206 -11.78 7.93 0.52
CA VAL A 206 -12.64 9.09 0.78
C VAL A 206 -12.67 10.05 -0.43
N GLY A 207 -11.83 9.82 -1.43
CA GLY A 207 -11.84 10.57 -2.69
C GLY A 207 -11.31 12.00 -2.60
N LYS A 208 -10.69 12.40 -1.49
CA LYS A 208 -10.22 13.78 -1.28
C LYS A 208 -8.88 14.06 -1.96
N SER A 209 -8.11 13.04 -2.30
CA SER A 209 -6.74 13.20 -2.79
C SER A 209 -6.40 12.33 -4.01
N ASN A 210 -7.42 11.86 -4.76
CA ASN A 210 -7.18 11.12 -6.01
C ASN A 210 -6.99 12.09 -7.20
N PRO A 211 -5.98 11.89 -8.06
CA PRO A 211 -4.96 10.85 -8.00
C PRO A 211 -3.92 11.08 -6.88
N LEU A 212 -3.53 10.00 -6.19
CA LEU A 212 -2.49 10.02 -5.18
C LEU A 212 -1.12 9.77 -5.82
N TRP A 213 -0.14 10.60 -5.46
CA TRP A 213 1.26 10.35 -5.79
C TRP A 213 1.88 9.43 -4.73
N PRO A 214 2.69 8.44 -5.11
CA PRO A 214 3.38 7.58 -4.16
C PRO A 214 4.29 8.41 -3.25
N CYS A 215 4.41 7.98 -1.99
CA CYS A 215 5.37 8.54 -1.05
C CYS A 215 6.81 8.22 -1.54
N GLU A 216 7.79 9.11 -1.30
CA GLU A 216 9.20 8.92 -1.73
C GLU A 216 9.89 7.69 -1.09
N VAL A 217 9.27 7.09 -0.07
CA VAL A 217 9.84 6.10 0.87
C VAL A 217 9.26 4.69 0.73
#